data_AF-A0A929JAZ4-F1
#
_entry.id   AF-A0A929JAZ4-F1
#
_cell.length_a   1.000
_cell.length_b   1.000
_cell.length_c   1.000
_cell.angle_alpha   90.00
_cell.angle_beta   90.00
_cell.angle_gamma   90.00
#
_symmetry.space_group_name_H-M   'P 1'
#
loop_
_entity.id
_entity.type
_entity.pdbx_description
1 polymer ?
#
loop_
_entity_poly.entity_id
_entity_poly.type
_entity_poly.pdbx_seq_one_letter_code
_entity_poly.pdbx_strand_id
1 'polypeptide(L)'
;MNAIPLIQRVVAIFWPAFIMAGIATVLFSTAFDPTVLFIEHDVSHLGFYTITFFLFWAFGAATAAATCYFLKPCETINRARERAKAEALELATEAARVVAKENAARD
;
A
#
# COMPACT_ATOMS: atom_id res chain seq x y z
N MET A 1 -4.20 5.31 18.58
CA MET A 1 -3.56 5.09 17.26
C MET A 1 -4.69 4.95 16.25
N ASN A 2 -4.98 5.99 15.45
CA ASN A 2 -6.03 5.92 14.44
C ASN A 2 -5.56 4.98 13.33
N ALA A 3 -5.97 3.71 13.40
CA ALA A 3 -5.76 2.77 12.32
C ALA A 3 -6.51 3.33 11.10
N ILE A 4 -5.78 3.84 10.12
CA ILE A 4 -6.38 4.34 8.88
C ILE A 4 -7.17 3.16 8.29
N PRO A 5 -8.51 3.27 8.19
CA PRO A 5 -9.33 2.16 7.76
C PRO A 5 -8.91 1.75 6.35
N LEU A 6 -8.96 0.45 6.06
CA LEU A 6 -8.48 -0.09 4.77
C LEU A 6 -9.15 0.61 3.58
N ILE A 7 -10.42 0.98 3.72
CA ILE A 7 -11.17 1.74 2.71
C ILE A 7 -10.50 3.08 2.36
N GLN A 8 -9.98 3.81 3.35
CA GLN A 8 -9.35 5.11 3.13
C GLN A 8 -7.98 4.96 2.43
N ARG A 9 -7.27 3.85 2.70
CA ARG A 9 -6.01 3.53 1.99
C ARG A 9 -6.27 3.11 0.54
N VAL A 10 -7.32 2.32 0.30
CA VAL A 10 -7.71 1.92 -1.06
C VAL A 10 -8.15 3.14 -1.86
N VAL A 11 -9.02 3.99 -1.32
CA VAL A 11 -9.48 5.21 -1.99
C VAL A 11 -8.32 6.17 -2.27
N ALA A 12 -7.36 6.30 -1.35
CA ALA A 12 -6.17 7.14 -1.55
C ALA A 12 -5.25 6.66 -2.70
N ILE A 13 -5.29 5.36 -3.05
CA ILE A 13 -4.53 4.79 -4.18
C ILE A 13 -5.35 4.89 -5.47
N PHE A 14 -6.62 4.50 -5.41
CA PHE A 14 -7.50 4.42 -6.57
C PHE A 14 -7.85 5.78 -7.17
N TRP A 15 -7.97 6.82 -6.33
CA TRP A 15 -8.35 8.16 -6.77
C TRP A 15 -7.30 8.84 -7.67
N PRO A 16 -6.02 8.99 -7.26
CA PRO A 16 -5.00 9.55 -8.14
C PRO A 16 -4.68 8.64 -9.35
N ALA A 17 -4.79 7.31 -9.19
CA ALA A 17 -4.64 6.38 -10.31
C ALA A 17 -5.69 6.60 -11.41
N PHE A 18 -6.93 6.92 -11.04
CA PHE A 18 -8.01 7.25 -11.98
C PHE A 18 -7.68 8.49 -12.83
N ILE A 19 -7.15 9.55 -12.20
CA ILE A 19 -6.75 10.77 -12.91
C ILE A 19 -5.61 10.47 -13.89
N MET A 20 -4.59 9.72 -13.46
CA MET A 20 -3.50 9.35 -14.36
C MET A 20 -3.94 8.44 -15.50
N ALA A 21 -4.88 7.53 -15.26
CA ALA A 21 -5.44 6.69 -16.31
C ALA A 21 -6.14 7.53 -17.38
N GLY A 22 -6.92 8.54 -16.98
CA GLY A 22 -7.56 9.47 -17.91
C GLY A 22 -6.54 10.21 -18.77
N ILE A 23 -5.50 10.79 -18.16
CA ILE A 23 -4.43 11.50 -18.87
C ILE A 23 -3.70 10.56 -19.83
N ALA A 24 -3.31 9.38 -19.36
CA ALA A 24 -2.62 8.37 -20.18
C ALA A 24 -3.49 7.91 -21.36
N THR A 25 -4.79 7.73 -21.15
CA THR A 25 -5.73 7.35 -22.22
C THR A 25 -5.84 8.42 -23.30
N VAL A 26 -5.90 9.70 -22.91
CA VAL A 26 -5.93 10.84 -23.85
C VAL A 26 -4.62 10.92 -24.63
N LEU A 27 -3.48 10.82 -23.94
CA LEU A 27 -2.16 10.85 -24.58
C LEU A 27 -1.96 9.67 -25.53
N PHE A 28 -2.37 8.46 -25.12
CA PHE A 28 -2.28 7.26 -25.93
C PHE A 28 -3.18 7.35 -27.16
N SER A 29 -4.42 7.80 -27.00
CA SER A 29 -5.34 7.95 -28.15
C SER A 29 -4.90 9.07 -29.11
N THR A 30 -4.21 10.09 -28.61
CA THR A 30 -3.60 11.13 -29.45
C THR A 30 -2.35 10.61 -30.17
N ALA A 31 -1.54 9.78 -29.52
CA ALA A 31 -0.32 9.22 -30.09
C ALA A 31 -0.59 8.06 -31.08
N PHE A 32 -1.61 7.26 -30.79
CA PHE A 32 -2.05 6.14 -31.60
C PHE A 32 -3.43 6.45 -32.17
N ASP A 33 -3.44 7.00 -33.39
CA ASP A 33 -4.68 7.36 -34.08
C ASP A 33 -5.52 6.09 -34.35
N PRO A 34 -6.67 5.92 -33.67
CA PRO A 34 -7.51 4.72 -33.82
C PRO A 34 -8.04 4.59 -35.25
N THR A 35 -8.15 5.70 -35.98
CA THR A 35 -8.65 5.74 -37.36
C THR A 35 -7.65 5.22 -38.39
N VAL A 36 -6.36 5.18 -38.09
CA VAL A 36 -5.31 4.68 -38.99
C VAL A 36 -5.01 3.19 -38.76
N LEU A 37 -5.18 2.70 -37.52
CA LEU A 37 -4.81 1.34 -37.12
C LEU A 37 -5.91 0.28 -37.34
N PHE A 38 -7.19 0.67 -37.41
CA PHE A 38 -8.32 -0.27 -37.41
C PHE A 38 -9.29 -0.10 -38.59
N ILE A 39 -8.79 0.33 -39.76
CA ILE A 39 -9.60 0.47 -40.98
C ILE A 39 -10.31 -0.86 -41.38
N GLU A 40 -9.73 -2.02 -41.04
CA GLU A 40 -10.24 -3.35 -41.44
C GLU A 40 -10.98 -4.13 -40.34
N HIS A 41 -10.95 -3.67 -39.09
CA HIS A 41 -11.67 -4.31 -37.99
C HIS A 41 -12.58 -3.26 -37.37
N ASP A 42 -13.89 -3.50 -37.44
CA ASP A 42 -15.00 -2.67 -36.93
C ASP A 42 -15.00 -2.59 -35.39
N VAL A 43 -13.83 -2.35 -34.81
CA VAL A 43 -13.61 -2.15 -33.40
C VAL A 43 -14.17 -0.77 -33.10
N SER A 44 -15.37 -0.75 -32.53
CA SER A 44 -16.00 0.46 -32.02
C SER A 44 -14.99 1.30 -31.23
N HIS A 45 -14.91 2.59 -31.55
CA HIS A 45 -14.02 3.54 -30.87
C HIS A 45 -14.21 3.46 -29.34
N LEU A 46 -15.42 3.17 -28.89
CA LEU A 46 -15.78 2.98 -27.49
C LEU A 46 -15.03 1.82 -26.83
N GLY A 47 -14.83 0.72 -27.55
CA GLY A 47 -14.08 -0.45 -27.06
C GLY A 47 -12.60 -0.12 -26.83
N PHE A 48 -11.99 0.61 -27.77
CA PHE A 48 -10.60 1.02 -27.64
C PHE A 48 -10.39 1.96 -26.43
N TYR A 49 -11.25 2.97 -26.27
CA TYR A 49 -11.13 3.92 -25.16
C TYR A 49 -11.32 3.23 -23.80
N THR A 50 -12.29 2.33 -23.69
CA THR A 50 -12.55 1.61 -22.43
C THR A 50 -11.40 0.68 -22.07
N ILE A 51 -10.90 -0.13 -23.02
CA ILE A 51 -9.77 -1.05 -22.76
C ILE A 51 -8.54 -0.26 -22.31
N THR A 52 -8.19 0.79 -23.05
CA THR A 52 -7.03 1.63 -22.77
C THR A 52 -7.13 2.29 -21.38
N PHE A 53 -8.31 2.80 -21.04
CA PHE A 53 -8.59 3.36 -19.73
C PHE A 53 -8.42 2.35 -18.60
N PHE A 54 -9.03 1.17 -18.70
CA PHE A 54 -8.94 0.14 -17.67
C PHE A 54 -7.52 -0.40 -17.51
N LEU A 55 -6.76 -0.54 -18.60
CA LEU A 55 -5.36 -0.96 -18.57
C LEU A 55 -4.50 0.05 -17.81
N PHE A 56 -4.59 1.34 -18.16
CA PHE A 56 -3.81 2.37 -17.48
C PHE A 56 -4.25 2.58 -16.02
N TRP A 57 -5.54 2.41 -15.74
CA TRP A 57 -6.06 2.48 -14.38
C TRP A 57 -5.54 1.35 -13.50
N ALA A 58 -5.57 0.10 -13.98
CA ALA A 58 -5.02 -1.04 -13.27
C ALA A 58 -3.50 -0.89 -13.04
N PHE A 59 -2.77 -0.43 -14.05
CA PHE A 59 -1.32 -0.21 -13.95
C PHE A 59 -0.96 0.92 -12.98
N GLY A 60 -1.71 2.02 -13.02
CA GLY A 60 -1.56 3.15 -12.08
C GLY A 60 -1.87 2.73 -10.64
N ALA A 61 -2.95 1.97 -10.44
CA ALA A 61 -3.31 1.43 -9.14
C ALA A 61 -2.23 0.46 -8.61
N ALA A 62 -1.70 -0.42 -9.46
CA ALA A 62 -0.64 -1.34 -9.10
C ALA A 62 0.66 -0.63 -8.72
N THR A 63 1.05 0.41 -9.48
CA THR A 63 2.26 1.20 -9.21
C THR A 63 2.14 2.01 -7.92
N ALA A 64 0.98 2.63 -7.68
CA ALA A 64 0.71 3.36 -6.46
C ALA A 64 0.60 2.41 -5.23
N ALA A 65 0.00 1.24 -5.40
CA ALA A 65 -0.01 0.20 -4.37
C ALA A 65 1.40 -0.32 -4.06
N ALA A 66 2.23 -0.55 -5.08
CA ALA A 66 3.63 -0.93 -4.91
C ALA A 66 4.42 0.18 -4.20
N THR A 67 4.23 1.43 -4.59
CA THR A 67 4.84 2.61 -3.93
C THR A 67 4.44 2.67 -2.46
N CYS A 68 3.15 2.53 -2.13
CA CYS A 68 2.69 2.46 -0.75
C CYS A 68 3.19 1.23 0.02
N TYR A 69 3.44 0.11 -0.67
CA TYR A 69 4.03 -1.09 -0.08
C TYR A 69 5.50 -0.85 0.28
N PHE A 70 6.29 -0.25 -0.62
CA PHE A 70 7.68 0.09 -0.39
C PHE A 70 7.88 1.23 0.62
N LEU A 71 7.02 2.24 0.62
CA LEU A 71 7.08 3.35 1.58
C LEU A 71 6.55 3.00 2.97
N LYS A 72 6.04 1.79 3.20
CA LYS A 72 5.49 1.42 4.51
C LYS A 72 6.62 1.51 5.57
N PRO A 73 6.58 2.45 6.53
CA PRO A 73 7.75 2.77 7.35
C PRO A 73 8.08 1.65 8.34
N CYS A 74 9.32 1.15 8.30
CA CYS A 74 9.89 0.25 9.32
C CYS A 74 9.85 0.89 10.73
N GLU A 75 9.82 2.21 10.82
CA GLU A 75 9.71 3.00 12.06
C GLU A 75 8.53 2.58 12.95
N THR A 76 7.34 2.34 12.40
CA THR A 76 6.17 1.98 13.22
C THR A 76 6.29 0.57 13.78
N ILE A 77 6.84 -0.35 12.97
CA ILE A 77 7.10 -1.73 13.37
C ILE A 77 8.23 -1.77 14.42
N ASN A 78 9.28 -0.98 14.22
CA ASN A 78 10.41 -0.89 15.14
C ASN A 78 9.98 -0.31 16.49
N ARG A 79 9.21 0.78 16.54
CA ARG A 79 8.71 1.36 17.80
C ARG A 79 7.79 0.41 18.57
N ALA A 80 6.95 -0.37 17.87
CA ALA A 80 6.12 -1.40 18.52
C ALA A 80 6.99 -2.53 19.11
N ARG A 81 8.02 -2.95 18.38
CA ARG A 81 8.99 -3.94 18.84
C ARG A 81 9.80 -3.45 20.05
N GLU A 82 10.21 -2.19 20.06
CA GLU A 82 10.97 -1.61 21.18
C GLU A 82 10.14 -1.53 22.47
N ARG A 83 8.85 -1.15 22.37
CA ARG A 83 7.93 -1.18 23.52
C ARG A 83 7.75 -2.59 24.08
N ALA A 84 7.49 -3.57 23.23
CA ALA A 84 7.37 -4.97 23.65
C ALA A 84 8.66 -5.49 24.30
N LYS A 85 9.83 -5.06 23.81
CA LYS A 85 11.13 -5.43 24.39
C LYS A 85 11.36 -4.77 25.75
N ALA A 86 10.92 -3.52 25.93
CA ALA A 86 11.01 -2.82 27.22
C ALA A 86 10.12 -3.47 28.29
N GLU A 87 8.87 -3.79 27.94
CA GLU A 87 7.93 -4.49 28.83
C GLU A 87 8.46 -5.87 29.24
N ALA A 88 9.03 -6.63 28.30
CA ALA A 88 9.64 -7.93 28.57
C ALA A 88 10.87 -7.83 29.49
N LEU A 89 11.68 -6.78 29.36
CA LEU A 89 12.83 -6.55 30.22
C LEU A 89 12.42 -6.18 31.64
N GLU A 90 11.35 -5.40 31.78
CA GLU A 90 10.82 -5.00 33.09
C GLU A 90 10.28 -6.23 33.85
N LEU A 91 9.50 -7.08 33.17
CA LEU A 91 9.01 -8.34 33.72
C LEU A 91 10.15 -9.29 34.11
N ALA A 92 11.17 -9.42 33.27
CA ALA A 92 12.34 -10.26 33.58
C ALA A 92 13.12 -9.73 34.79
N THR A 93 13.24 -8.41 34.91
CA THR A 93 13.92 -7.75 36.04
C THR A 93 13.14 -7.91 37.34
N GLU A 94 11.81 -7.82 37.28
CA GLU A 94 10.93 -8.03 38.42
C GLU A 94 10.95 -9.50 38.88
N ALA A 95 10.83 -10.45 37.95
CA ALA A 95 10.93 -11.88 38.25
C ALA A 95 12.27 -12.23 38.90
N ALA A 96 13.38 -11.71 38.38
CA ALA A 96 14.71 -11.93 38.96
C ALA A 96 14.81 -11.35 40.39
N ARG A 97 14.22 -10.17 40.65
CA ARG A 97 14.18 -9.58 42.00
C ARG A 97 13.34 -10.41 42.98
N VAL A 98 12.21 -10.95 42.53
CA VAL A 98 11.36 -11.80 43.38
C VAL A 98 12.10 -13.08 43.77
N VAL A 99 12.73 -13.74 42.80
CA VAL A 99 13.54 -14.96 43.05
C VAL A 99 14.70 -14.67 44.01
N ALA A 100 15.39 -13.53 43.86
CA ALA A 100 16.47 -13.15 44.76
C ALA A 100 15.99 -12.93 46.21
N LYS A 101 14.82 -12.31 46.40
CA LYS A 101 14.22 -12.13 47.74
C LYS A 101 13.78 -13.45 48.35
N GLU A 102 13.20 -14.36 47.56
CA GLU A 102 12.78 -15.68 48.04
C GLU A 102 13.97 -16.53 48.50
N ASN A 103 15.07 -16.51 47.73
CA ASN A 103 16.31 -17.20 48.11
C ASN A 103 16.91 -16.62 49.40
N ALA A 104 16.98 -15.29 49.52
CA ALA A 104 17.52 -14.64 50.73
C ALA A 104 16.66 -14.84 51.99
N ALA A 105 15.39 -15.23 51.86
CA ALA A 105 14.52 -15.58 53.00
C ALA A 105 14.60 -17.07 53.38
N ARG A 106 15.26 -17.89 52.54
CA ARG A 106 15.46 -19.32 52.75
C ARG A 106 16.81 -19.65 53.42
N ASP A 107 17.75 -18.71 53.38
CA ASP A 107 19.06 -18.76 54.05
C ASP A 107 18.99 -18.16 55.47
#